data_AF-A0A387H099-F1
#
_entry.id   AF-A0A387H099-F1
#
_cell.length_a   1.000
_cell.length_b   1.000
_cell.length_c   1.000
_cell.angle_alpha   90.00
_cell.angle_beta   90.00
_cell.angle_gamma   90.00
#
_symmetry.space_group_name_H-M   'P 1'
#
loop_
_entity.id
_entity.type
_entity.pdbx_description
1 polymer ?
#
loop_
_entity_poly.entity_id
_entity_poly.type
_entity_poly.pdbx_seq_one_letter_code
_entity_poly.pdbx_strand_id
1 'polypeptide(L)' 'MAGAVLIGIKGEKGLWLVDLEKGTVVRYTHRLSGDLAKAESWRAKGVRVEKDVDFAVALKSASSAASGLYEG' A
#
# COMPACT_ATOMS: atom_id res chain seq x y z
N MET A 1 -1.58 1.66 -17.67
CA MET A 1 -1.73 0.87 -16.44
C MET A 1 -0.49 1.05 -15.59
N ALA A 2 -0.64 1.09 -14.26
CA ALA A 2 0.53 1.05 -13.37
C ALA A 2 1.11 -0.37 -13.33
N GLY A 3 2.43 -0.52 -13.48
CA GLY A 3 3.12 -1.81 -13.37
C GLY A 3 3.49 -2.20 -11.93
N ALA A 4 3.56 -1.21 -11.03
CA ALA A 4 3.85 -1.43 -9.62
C ALA A 4 3.18 -0.37 -8.74
N VAL A 5 2.94 -0.72 -7.48
CA VAL A 5 2.35 0.17 -6.46
C VAL A 5 3.17 0.08 -5.19
N LEU A 6 3.46 1.23 -4.58
CA LEU A 6 4.08 1.31 -3.26
C LEU A 6 2.98 1.55 -2.22
N ILE A 7 2.77 0.61 -1.31
CA ILE A 7 1.63 0.59 -0.37
C ILE A 7 2.14 0.73 1.06
N GLY A 8 1.44 1.53 1.86
CA GLY A 8 1.64 1.60 3.30
C GLY A 8 0.34 1.38 4.06
N ILE A 9 0.33 0.46 5.02
CA ILE A 9 -0.87 0.11 5.80
C ILE A 9 -0.89 0.87 7.13
N LYS A 10 -2.03 1.46 7.51
CA LYS A 10 -2.14 2.21 8.78
C LYS A 10 -1.82 1.29 9.96
N GLY A 11 -0.96 1.74 10.87
CA GLY A 11 -0.48 0.94 12.01
C GLY A 11 0.73 0.07 11.70
N GLU A 12 1.06 -0.16 10.43
CA GLU A 12 2.29 -0.86 10.03
C GLU A 12 3.45 0.09 9.78
N LYS A 13 4.64 -0.28 10.26
CA LYS A 13 5.88 0.43 10.01
C LYS A 13 6.45 0.05 8.64
N GLY A 14 6.78 1.05 7.83
CA GLY A 14 7.38 0.87 6.52
C GLY A 14 6.35 0.77 5.39
N LEU A 15 6.83 0.36 4.22
CA LEU A 15 6.08 0.26 2.98
C LEU A 15 6.32 -1.11 2.32
N TRP A 16 5.41 -1.46 1.41
CA TRP A 16 5.42 -2.67 0.60
C TRP A 16 5.47 -2.28 -0.87
N LEU A 17 6.39 -2.85 -1.64
CA LEU A 17 6.38 -2.76 -3.09
C LEU A 17 5.60 -3.94 -3.63
N VAL A 18 4.53 -3.63 -4.36
CA VAL A 18 3.72 -4.59 -5.09
C VAL A 18 4.09 -4.46 -6.56
N ASP A 19 4.70 -5.49 -7.12
CA ASP A 19 4.97 -5.62 -8.55
C ASP A 19 3.80 -6.39 -9.16
N LEU A 20 2.96 -5.69 -9.93
CA LEU A 20 1.74 -6.23 -10.52
C LEU A 20 2.01 -7.05 -11.77
N GLU A 21 3.13 -6.77 -12.45
CA GLU A 21 3.54 -7.52 -13.64
C GLU A 21 4.06 -8.90 -13.25
N LYS A 22 4.75 -9.00 -12.11
CA LYS A 22 5.28 -10.27 -11.57
C LYS A 22 4.36 -10.94 -10.55
N GLY A 23 3.36 -10.23 -10.04
CA GLY A 23 2.48 -10.72 -8.98
C GLY A 23 3.18 -10.94 -7.65
N THR A 24 4.15 -10.09 -7.30
CA THR A 24 4.95 -10.24 -6.07
C THR A 24 4.77 -9.06 -5.11
N VAL A 25 4.90 -9.32 -3.81
CA VAL A 25 4.85 -8.31 -2.76
C VAL A 25 6.09 -8.45 -1.90
N VAL A 26 6.87 -7.39 -1.78
CA VAL A 26 8.10 -7.37 -0.98
C VAL A 26 8.15 -6.14 -0.09
N ARG A 27 8.81 -6.27 1.07
CA ARG A 27 8.99 -5.13 1.95
C ARG A 27 9.94 -4.13 1.28
N TYR A 28 9.54 -2.87 1.22
CA TYR A 28 10.37 -1.83 0.63
C TYR A 28 11.41 -1.37 1.67
N THR A 29 12.67 -1.70 1.41
CA THR A 29 13.80 -1.45 2.32
C THR A 29 14.69 -0.30 1.88
N HIS A 30 14.48 0.21 0.67
CA HIS A 30 15.28 1.31 0.13
C HIS A 30 14.92 2.62 0.82
N ARG A 31 15.91 3.49 1.00
CA ARG A 31 15.69 4.81 1.56
C ARG A 31 14.87 5.65 0.58
N LEU A 32 13.76 6.20 1.06
CA LEU A 32 12.95 7.13 0.28
C LEU A 32 13.68 8.47 0.13
N SER A 33 13.47 9.10 -1.01
CA SER A 33 13.95 10.45 -1.32
C SER A 33 12.88 11.26 -2.05
N GLY A 34 13.08 12.58 -2.12
CA GLY A 34 12.18 13.49 -2.84
C GLY A 34 10.73 13.42 -2.37
N ASP A 35 9.80 13.44 -3.33
CA ASP A 35 8.36 13.46 -3.07
C ASP A 35 7.86 12.22 -2.34
N LEU A 36 8.47 11.05 -2.57
CA LEU A 36 8.09 9.82 -1.87
C LEU A 36 8.42 9.90 -0.37
N ALA A 37 9.57 10.47 -0.02
CA ALA A 37 9.92 10.69 1.39
C ALA A 37 8.96 11.69 2.06
N LYS A 38 8.54 12.72 1.32
CA LYS A 38 7.57 13.70 1.80
C LYS A 38 6.19 13.08 2.04
N ALA A 39 5.73 12.26 1.08
CA ALA A 39 4.49 11.50 1.19
C ALA A 39 4.50 10.52 2.37
N GLU A 40 5.62 9.81 2.59
CA GLU A 40 5.76 8.91 3.73
C GLU A 40 5.72 9.66 5.06
N SER A 41 6.35 10.84 5.15
CA SER A 41 6.25 11.72 6.33
C SER A 41 4.81 12.17 6.60
N TRP A 42 4.00 12.44 5.57
CA TRP A 42 2.58 12.76 5.74
C TRP A 42 1.78 11.54 6.21
N ARG A 43 2.04 10.36 5.64
CA ARG A 43 1.45 9.10 6.11
C ARG A 43 1.78 8.82 7.57
N ALA A 44 3.03 9.06 7.99
CA ALA A 44 3.45 8.92 9.39
C ALA A 44 2.67 9.84 10.35
N LYS A 45 2.12 10.94 9.84
CA LYS A 45 1.23 11.86 10.57
C LYS A 45 -0.26 11.53 10.43
N GLY A 46 -0.59 10.40 9.81
CA GLY A 46 -1.96 9.92 9.62
C GLY A 46 -2.69 10.48 8.39
N VAL A 47 -2.01 11.22 7.53
CA VAL A 47 -2.59 11.72 6.27
C VAL A 47 -2.65 10.59 5.25
N ARG A 48 -3.81 10.40 4.60
CA ARG A 48 -3.94 9.48 3.47
C ARG A 48 -3.30 10.12 2.24
N VAL A 49 -2.36 9.41 1.61
CA VAL A 49 -1.71 9.82 0.37
C VAL A 49 -1.94 8.74 -0.67
N GLU A 50 -2.63 9.08 -1.74
CA GLU A 50 -2.90 8.21 -2.88
C GLU A 50 -2.66 8.99 -4.17
N LYS A 51 -2.16 8.30 -5.18
CA LYS A 51 -1.91 8.86 -6.52
C LYS A 51 -2.15 7.75 -7.53
N ASP A 52 -3.04 8.00 -8.49
CA ASP A 52 -3.38 7.06 -9.56
C ASP A 52 -3.84 5.67 -9.04
N VAL A 53 -4.45 5.64 -7.84
CA VAL A 53 -5.12 4.49 -7.23
C VAL A 53 -6.57 4.89 -6.97
N ASP A 54 -7.50 4.15 -7.53
CA ASP A 54 -8.95 4.39 -7.46
C ASP A 54 -9.62 3.65 -6.29
N PHE A 55 -9.11 2.47 -5.91
CA PHE A 55 -9.62 1.68 -4.80
C PHE A 55 -8.49 0.97 -4.03
N ALA A 56 -8.41 1.20 -2.71
CA ALA A 56 -7.48 0.51 -1.84
C ALA A 56 -8.08 0.31 -0.44
N VAL A 57 -8.19 -0.96 -0.02
CA VAL A 57 -8.71 -1.34 1.30
C VAL A 57 -7.77 -2.35 1.94
N ALA A 58 -7.35 -2.08 3.18
CA ALA A 58 -6.57 -3.02 3.97
C ALA A 58 -7.50 -4.03 4.65
N LEU A 59 -7.21 -5.32 4.49
CA LEU A 59 -7.99 -6.43 5.02
C LEU A 59 -7.19 -7.18 6.09
N LYS A 60 -7.89 -7.82 7.04
CA LYS A 60 -7.23 -8.64 8.08
C LYS A 60 -6.64 -9.95 7.52
N SER A 61 -7.27 -10.51 6.49
CA SER A 61 -6.76 -11.70 5.79
C SER A 61 -7.27 -11.77 4.36
N ALA A 62 -6.53 -12.49 3.51
CA ALA A 62 -6.96 -12.79 2.14
C ALA A 62 -8.21 -13.69 2.11
N SER A 63 -8.34 -14.60 3.08
CA SER A 63 -9.53 -15.47 3.19
C SER A 63 -10.81 -14.66 3.42
N SER A 64 -10.74 -13.58 4.20
CA SER A 64 -11.90 -12.71 4.41
C SER A 64 -12.35 -12.02 3.13
N ALA A 65 -11.42 -11.67 2.24
CA ALA A 65 -11.75 -11.13 0.91
C ALA A 65 -12.44 -12.19 0.04
N ALA A 66 -11.87 -13.40 0.00
CA ALA A 66 -12.38 -14.50 -0.83
C ALA A 66 -13.75 -15.04 -0.37
N SER A 67 -14.10 -14.83 0.90
CA SER A 67 -15.34 -15.34 1.49
C SER A 67 -16.58 -14.46 1.33
N GLY A 68 -16.47 -13.26 0.73
CA GLY A 68 -17.58 -12.30 0.62
C GLY A 68 -18.01 -11.64 1.94
N LEU A 69 -17.44 -12.04 3.09
CA LEU A 69 -17.73 -11.52 4.43
C LEU A 69 -17.40 -10.03 4.63
N TYR A 70 -16.80 -9.37 3.64
CA TYR A 70 -16.47 -7.94 3.66
C TYR A 70 -17.46 -7.05 2.89
N GLU A 71 -18.52 -7.61 2.29
CA GLU A 71 -19.58 -6.85 1.60
C GLU A 71 -20.71 -6.35 2.55
N GLY A 72 -20.41 -6.15 3.85
CA GLY A 72 -21.36 -5.69 4.87
C GLY A 72 -20.89 -4.46 5.62
#